data_AF-A0A964GIP9-F1
#
_entry.id   AF-A0A964GIP9-F1
#
_cell.length_a   1.000
_cell.length_b   1.000
_cell.length_c   1.000
_cell.angle_alpha   90.00
_cell.angle_beta   90.00
_cell.angle_gamma   90.00
#
_symmetry.space_group_name_H-M   'P 1'
#
loop_
_entity.id
_entity.type
_entity.pdbx_description
1 polymer ?
#
loop_
_entity_poly.entity_id
_entity_poly.type
_entity_poly.pdbx_seq_one_letter_code
_entity_poly.pdbx_strand_id
1 'polypeptide(L)'
;MTMSDNPSITLPAVDAMRAYWAVISPLMGGTMAMRAAGKFLLPQYPAEDDEAYKERLRLSTLLPAYSETVGNMTSRVFAEPLQVGDDVPEAIVEMTKDIDHAGNDLNSWSVGFFTEGLSHGLCHAFVDHPPAGELKTQADEQAAGVRPYVVMVRPEQVLGWRSKGGVLTMVRYIEVVEEEDGEFGAKCVEQIRVLEPGAWRTYRRSAKAVRGKQAASGGTWELHEEGTNSLTAIPWVTFYTGRTGFMTAKPPLIELAHLNVKHWQSQSDQDNILHVIRVPILVRIGIQAQYDNHGKVIPPEFKVGTGQLTDLPKDGDLKYVEHTGQAVDAGRTALQDLINEMRMAGAKLLTPDKTATKTATQAEEEAAQELSPLARMANHFADCLAQLLQFMADYRGLGDGGTVEMRGNFDVDYMPEVSLPTLVSMANAGMISKETLFTEMQRRGVISDEYDWEEELAKIEAQGPALGTL
;
A
#
# COMPACT_ATOMS: atom_id res chain seq x y z
N MET A 1 -25.73 -27.64 18.72
CA MET A 1 -24.64 -26.66 18.87
C MET A 1 -25.09 -25.39 18.16
N THR A 2 -25.49 -24.39 18.93
CA THR A 2 -25.77 -23.04 18.45
C THR A 2 -24.54 -22.49 17.74
N MET A 3 -24.70 -21.78 16.62
CA MET A 3 -23.60 -21.09 15.90
C MET A 3 -22.85 -20.04 16.74
N SER A 4 -23.12 -19.90 18.05
CA SER A 4 -22.67 -18.80 18.91
C SER A 4 -21.18 -18.84 19.28
N ASP A 5 -20.58 -20.02 19.42
CA ASP A 5 -19.30 -20.17 20.13
C ASP A 5 -18.12 -20.50 19.21
N ASN A 6 -18.30 -20.32 17.90
CA ASN A 6 -17.20 -20.52 16.95
C ASN A 6 -16.30 -19.26 16.92
N PRO A 7 -15.02 -19.36 17.34
CA PRO A 7 -14.10 -18.22 17.36
C PRO A 7 -13.82 -17.65 15.97
N SER A 8 -14.07 -18.42 14.90
CA SER A 8 -13.81 -18.01 13.51
C SER A 8 -14.89 -17.15 12.88
N ILE A 9 -16.00 -16.91 13.57
CA ILE A 9 -17.11 -16.12 13.01
C ILE A 9 -16.70 -14.66 12.87
N THR A 10 -16.86 -14.15 11.65
CA THR A 10 -16.55 -12.79 11.29
C THR A 10 -17.71 -11.85 11.65
N LEU A 11 -17.37 -10.63 12.06
CA LEU A 11 -18.40 -9.60 12.22
C LEU A 11 -18.81 -9.06 10.84
N PRO A 12 -20.10 -8.72 10.64
CA PRO A 12 -20.54 -8.07 9.40
C PRO A 12 -19.77 -6.79 9.06
N ALA A 13 -19.33 -6.04 10.07
CA ALA A 13 -18.50 -4.85 9.90
C ALA A 13 -17.11 -5.17 9.30
N VAL A 14 -16.51 -6.30 9.72
CA VAL A 14 -15.25 -6.80 9.14
C VAL A 14 -15.47 -7.21 7.69
N ASP A 15 -16.53 -7.97 7.41
CA ASP A 15 -16.81 -8.44 6.05
C ASP A 15 -17.12 -7.28 5.09
N ALA A 16 -17.75 -6.21 5.57
CA ALA A 16 -17.93 -4.98 4.80
C ALA A 16 -16.60 -4.29 4.45
N MET A 17 -15.63 -4.24 5.38
CA MET A 17 -14.32 -3.65 5.11
C MET A 17 -13.45 -4.53 4.21
N ARG A 18 -13.55 -5.86 4.32
CA ARG A 18 -12.86 -6.82 3.45
C ARG A 18 -13.18 -6.63 1.97
N ALA A 19 -14.36 -6.10 1.63
CA ALA A 19 -14.69 -5.75 0.26
C ALA A 19 -13.75 -4.68 -0.31
N TYR A 20 -13.30 -3.72 0.51
CA TYR A 20 -12.29 -2.74 0.10
C TYR A 20 -10.91 -3.40 -0.05
N TRP A 21 -10.52 -4.22 0.92
CA TRP A 21 -9.20 -4.86 0.97
C TRP A 21 -9.00 -5.87 -0.16
N ALA A 22 -10.06 -6.56 -0.60
CA ALA A 22 -10.03 -7.43 -1.77
C ALA A 22 -9.55 -6.72 -3.06
N VAL A 23 -9.68 -5.40 -3.14
CA VAL A 23 -9.12 -4.57 -4.21
C VAL A 23 -7.73 -4.02 -3.85
N ILE A 24 -7.54 -3.57 -2.61
CA ILE A 24 -6.32 -2.89 -2.16
C ILE A 24 -5.13 -3.84 -2.04
N SER A 25 -5.29 -5.00 -1.39
CA SER A 25 -4.18 -5.91 -1.13
C SER A 25 -3.52 -6.42 -2.43
N PRO A 26 -4.28 -6.75 -3.51
CA PRO A 26 -3.68 -7.05 -4.81
C PRO A 26 -2.91 -5.88 -5.44
N LEU A 27 -3.41 -4.65 -5.30
CA LEU A 27 -2.70 -3.46 -5.81
C LEU A 27 -1.40 -3.20 -5.06
N MET A 28 -1.39 -3.38 -3.73
CA MET A 28 -0.18 -3.30 -2.91
C MET A 28 0.81 -4.43 -3.22
N GLY A 29 0.32 -5.63 -3.53
CA GLY A 29 1.15 -6.79 -3.90
C GLY A 29 1.69 -6.77 -5.34
N GLY A 30 1.36 -5.75 -6.14
CA GLY A 30 1.88 -5.55 -7.47
C GLY A 30 1.34 -6.53 -8.53
N THR A 31 2.04 -6.62 -9.67
CA THR A 31 1.60 -7.41 -10.83
C THR A 31 1.28 -8.87 -10.50
N MET A 32 2.08 -9.52 -9.66
CA MET A 32 1.85 -10.94 -9.33
C MET A 32 0.57 -11.14 -8.53
N ALA A 33 0.28 -10.25 -7.56
CA ALA A 33 -0.94 -10.32 -6.77
C ALA A 33 -2.19 -9.94 -7.61
N MET A 34 -2.08 -8.94 -8.50
CA MET A 34 -3.13 -8.62 -9.47
C MET A 34 -3.45 -9.80 -10.39
N ARG A 35 -2.43 -10.52 -10.87
CA ARG A 35 -2.62 -11.75 -11.66
C ARG A 35 -3.29 -12.85 -10.84
N ALA A 36 -2.87 -13.03 -9.59
CA ALA A 36 -3.47 -14.01 -8.68
C ALA A 36 -4.96 -13.73 -8.38
N ALA A 37 -5.36 -12.45 -8.34
CA ALA A 37 -6.76 -12.07 -8.20
C ALA A 37 -7.62 -12.49 -9.42
N GLY A 38 -7.00 -12.71 -10.58
CA GLY A 38 -7.62 -13.31 -11.76
C GLY A 38 -8.92 -12.62 -12.16
N LYS A 39 -10.00 -13.41 -12.34
CA LYS A 39 -11.30 -12.94 -12.88
C LYS A 39 -11.96 -11.87 -12.01
N PHE A 40 -11.55 -11.73 -10.75
CA PHE A 40 -12.08 -10.71 -9.85
C PHE A 40 -11.63 -9.30 -10.25
N LEU A 41 -10.36 -9.12 -10.64
CA LEU A 41 -9.80 -7.82 -11.04
C LEU A 41 -9.48 -7.70 -12.53
N LEU A 42 -9.46 -8.82 -13.26
CA LEU A 42 -9.38 -8.88 -14.71
C LEU A 42 -10.46 -9.83 -15.24
N PRO A 43 -11.70 -9.36 -15.47
CA PRO A 43 -12.77 -10.21 -15.96
C PRO A 43 -12.43 -10.85 -17.32
N GLN A 44 -12.89 -12.09 -17.51
CA GLN A 44 -12.88 -12.75 -18.82
C GLN A 44 -14.03 -12.21 -19.67
N TYR A 45 -13.76 -11.84 -20.91
CA TYR A 45 -14.79 -11.25 -21.77
C TYR A 45 -15.81 -12.28 -22.27
N PRO A 46 -17.04 -11.85 -22.59
CA PRO A 46 -18.01 -12.73 -23.26
C PRO A 46 -17.42 -13.26 -24.58
N ALA A 47 -17.25 -14.59 -24.67
CA ALA A 47 -16.62 -15.32 -25.78
C ALA A 47 -15.07 -15.33 -25.85
N GLU A 48 -14.38 -14.91 -24.80
CA GLU A 48 -12.94 -15.15 -24.66
C GLU A 48 -12.69 -16.60 -24.21
N ASP A 49 -11.87 -17.35 -24.96
CA ASP A 49 -11.47 -18.71 -24.58
C ASP A 49 -10.64 -18.73 -23.29
N ASP A 50 -10.71 -19.82 -22.52
CA ASP A 50 -10.00 -19.94 -21.25
C ASP A 50 -8.47 -19.87 -21.40
N GLU A 51 -7.90 -20.41 -22.48
CA GLU A 51 -6.45 -20.33 -22.73
C GLU A 51 -6.04 -18.92 -23.19
N ALA A 52 -6.88 -18.27 -24.00
CA ALA A 52 -6.67 -16.86 -24.38
C ALA A 52 -6.71 -15.95 -23.15
N TYR A 53 -7.67 -16.16 -22.25
CA TYR A 53 -7.77 -15.44 -20.99
C TYR A 53 -6.54 -15.64 -20.10
N LYS A 54 -6.07 -16.88 -19.93
CA LYS A 54 -4.86 -17.18 -19.14
C LYS A 54 -3.64 -16.48 -19.71
N GLU A 55 -3.49 -16.47 -21.03
CA GLU A 55 -2.37 -15.80 -21.69
C GLU A 55 -2.46 -14.28 -21.51
N ARG A 56 -3.64 -13.67 -21.70
CA ARG A 56 -3.87 -12.24 -21.44
C ARG A 56 -3.56 -11.87 -19.98
N LEU A 57 -4.05 -12.65 -19.03
CA LEU A 57 -3.76 -12.46 -17.60
C LEU A 57 -2.26 -12.56 -17.33
N ARG A 58 -1.57 -13.54 -17.91
CA ARG A 58 -0.12 -13.76 -17.74
C ARG A 58 0.71 -12.61 -18.30
N LEU A 59 0.27 -11.97 -19.38
CA LEU A 59 0.97 -10.84 -20.01
C LEU A 59 0.64 -9.48 -19.38
N SER A 60 -0.54 -9.33 -18.78
CA SER A 60 -0.99 -8.09 -18.16
C SER A 60 -0.03 -7.62 -17.06
N THR A 61 0.33 -6.34 -17.05
CA THR A 61 1.29 -5.74 -16.12
C THR A 61 0.65 -4.56 -15.40
N LEU A 62 0.99 -4.34 -14.12
CA LEU A 62 0.39 -3.29 -13.32
C LEU A 62 1.23 -2.02 -13.42
N LEU A 63 0.58 -0.88 -13.69
CA LEU A 63 1.13 0.42 -13.33
C LEU A 63 0.96 0.59 -11.80
N PRO A 64 2.03 0.62 -10.99
CA PRO A 64 1.96 0.56 -9.53
C PRO A 64 1.53 1.89 -8.88
N ALA A 65 0.64 2.65 -9.50
CA ALA A 65 0.25 4.00 -9.07
C ALA A 65 -0.29 4.04 -7.63
N TYR A 66 -1.09 3.04 -7.23
CA TYR A 66 -1.64 2.98 -5.88
C TYR A 66 -0.54 2.75 -4.81
N SER A 67 0.29 1.71 -4.99
CA SER A 67 1.36 1.39 -4.04
C SER A 67 2.43 2.47 -3.98
N GLU A 68 2.79 3.09 -5.12
CA GLU A 68 3.71 4.22 -5.15
C GLU A 68 3.12 5.45 -4.44
N THR A 69 1.82 5.72 -4.60
CA THR A 69 1.17 6.84 -3.89
C THR A 69 1.20 6.62 -2.37
N VAL A 70 0.85 5.41 -1.90
CA VAL A 70 0.92 5.06 -0.47
C VAL A 70 2.36 5.16 0.05
N GLY A 71 3.33 4.64 -0.72
CA GLY A 71 4.75 4.70 -0.39
C GLY A 71 5.25 6.14 -0.27
N ASN A 72 5.00 6.97 -1.28
CA ASN A 72 5.41 8.38 -1.31
C ASN A 72 4.80 9.19 -0.15
N MET A 73 3.54 8.95 0.19
CA MET A 73 2.90 9.59 1.35
C MET A 73 3.49 9.12 2.67
N THR A 74 3.82 7.84 2.79
CA THR A 74 4.50 7.31 3.98
C THR A 74 5.90 7.94 4.10
N SER A 75 6.68 7.99 3.02
CA SER A 75 8.00 8.64 3.03
C SER A 75 7.94 10.11 3.42
N ARG A 76 6.86 10.83 3.07
CA ARG A 76 6.63 12.20 3.54
C ARG A 76 6.40 12.28 5.04
N VAL A 77 5.65 11.34 5.61
CA VAL A 77 5.37 11.27 7.05
C VAL A 77 6.63 10.96 7.86
N PHE A 78 7.52 10.13 7.32
CA PHE A 78 8.80 9.74 7.91
C PHE A 78 9.99 10.40 7.20
N ALA A 79 9.81 11.66 6.75
CA ALA A 79 10.89 12.41 6.10
C ALA A 79 12.09 12.56 7.05
N GLU A 80 11.81 12.78 8.33
CA GLU A 80 12.74 12.59 9.44
C GLU A 80 12.32 11.40 10.31
N PRO A 81 13.26 10.73 10.99
CA PRO A 81 12.92 9.73 11.99
C PRO A 81 12.03 10.30 13.10
N LEU A 82 11.05 9.50 13.54
CA LEU A 82 10.22 9.87 14.70
C LEU A 82 11.08 10.10 15.94
N GLN A 83 10.63 10.99 16.81
CA GLN A 83 11.31 11.31 18.06
C GLN A 83 10.53 10.76 19.25
N VAL A 84 11.24 10.08 20.14
CA VAL A 84 10.73 9.63 21.43
C VAL A 84 10.98 10.76 22.43
N GLY A 85 9.94 11.20 23.14
CA GLY A 85 10.04 12.33 24.07
C GLY A 85 10.94 12.05 25.27
N ASP A 86 11.48 13.11 25.87
CA ASP A 86 12.30 13.05 27.09
C ASP A 86 11.50 12.55 28.31
N ASP A 87 10.18 12.54 28.21
CA ASP A 87 9.23 12.04 29.21
C ASP A 87 9.03 10.52 29.17
N VAL A 88 9.58 9.83 28.16
CA VAL A 88 9.50 8.37 28.04
C VAL A 88 10.50 7.70 28.99
N PRO A 89 10.06 6.75 29.85
CA PRO A 89 10.96 6.05 30.76
C PRO A 89 12.13 5.37 30.06
N GLU A 90 13.34 5.45 30.62
CA GLU A 90 14.58 4.89 30.05
C GLU A 90 14.45 3.39 29.70
N ALA A 91 13.73 2.63 30.54
CA ALA A 91 13.46 1.21 30.27
C ALA A 91 12.63 0.99 28.98
N ILE A 92 11.70 1.90 28.66
CA ILE A 92 10.90 1.84 27.42
C ILE A 92 11.74 2.33 26.24
N VAL A 93 12.55 3.38 26.42
CA VAL A 93 13.51 3.85 25.39
C VAL A 93 14.44 2.71 24.95
N GLU A 94 14.90 1.85 25.85
CA GLU A 94 15.68 0.68 25.45
C GLU A 94 14.85 -0.32 24.62
N MET A 95 13.58 -0.50 24.96
CA MET A 95 12.67 -1.37 24.21
C MET A 95 12.33 -0.81 22.83
N THR A 96 12.40 0.50 22.59
CA THR A 96 12.14 1.07 21.26
C THR A 96 13.24 0.73 20.25
N LYS A 97 14.41 0.27 20.68
CA LYS A 97 15.47 -0.22 19.78
C LYS A 97 15.13 -1.56 19.12
N ASP A 98 14.18 -2.30 19.70
CA ASP A 98 13.63 -3.54 19.19
C ASP A 98 12.18 -3.65 19.70
N ILE A 99 11.26 -2.94 19.07
CA ILE A 99 9.90 -2.75 19.61
C ILE A 99 9.05 -4.02 19.51
N ASP A 100 9.34 -4.90 18.55
CA ASP A 100 8.55 -6.08 18.21
C ASP A 100 9.21 -7.41 18.59
N HIS A 101 10.40 -7.36 19.21
CA HIS A 101 11.19 -8.54 19.58
C HIS A 101 11.68 -9.35 18.37
N ALA A 102 11.70 -8.74 17.19
CA ALA A 102 12.18 -9.31 15.92
C ALA A 102 13.36 -8.51 15.33
N GLY A 103 13.91 -7.54 16.07
CA GLY A 103 15.05 -6.72 15.69
C GLY A 103 14.69 -5.43 14.96
N ASN A 104 13.41 -5.01 14.98
CA ASN A 104 12.98 -3.76 14.37
C ASN A 104 12.87 -2.66 15.42
N ASP A 105 13.57 -1.55 15.23
CA ASP A 105 13.36 -0.35 16.06
C ASP A 105 11.96 0.26 15.82
N LEU A 106 11.53 1.14 16.74
CA LEU A 106 10.22 1.78 16.72
C LEU A 106 9.97 2.55 15.42
N ASN A 107 10.97 3.24 14.87
CA ASN A 107 10.82 4.01 13.64
C ASN A 107 10.65 3.07 12.43
N SER A 108 11.53 2.09 12.28
CA SER A 108 11.50 1.10 11.20
C SER A 108 10.20 0.30 11.19
N TRP A 109 9.75 -0.15 12.37
CA TRP A 109 8.46 -0.86 12.53
C TRP A 109 7.26 0.05 12.20
N SER A 110 7.33 1.31 12.63
CA SER A 110 6.26 2.31 12.42
C SER A 110 6.00 2.63 10.96
N VAL A 111 7.03 2.60 10.10
CA VAL A 111 6.85 2.78 8.64
C VAL A 111 5.88 1.72 8.09
N GLY A 112 6.04 0.46 8.50
CA GLY A 112 5.13 -0.63 8.12
C GLY A 112 3.72 -0.42 8.68
N PHE A 113 3.62 -0.04 9.96
CA PHE A 113 2.33 0.16 10.63
C PHE A 113 1.51 1.28 9.99
N PHE A 114 2.18 2.40 9.67
CA PHE A 114 1.55 3.54 9.00
C PHE A 114 1.15 3.20 7.56
N THR A 115 2.04 2.53 6.80
CA THR A 115 1.76 2.10 5.41
C THR A 115 0.50 1.24 5.33
N GLU A 116 0.38 0.27 6.24
CA GLU A 116 -0.77 -0.62 6.32
C GLU A 116 -2.05 0.17 6.68
N GLY A 117 -1.94 1.08 7.66
CA GLY A 117 -3.05 1.95 8.05
C GLY A 117 -3.52 2.87 6.93
N LEU A 118 -2.59 3.47 6.18
CA LEU A 118 -2.89 4.38 5.07
C LEU A 118 -3.57 3.65 3.90
N SER A 119 -3.04 2.49 3.53
CA SER A 119 -3.60 1.69 2.42
C SER A 119 -4.96 1.09 2.77
N HIS A 120 -5.14 0.53 3.97
CA HIS A 120 -6.35 -0.24 4.32
C HIS A 120 -7.39 0.56 5.11
N GLY A 121 -7.13 1.83 5.42
CA GLY A 121 -8.04 2.73 6.14
C GLY A 121 -7.90 2.68 7.66
N LEU A 122 -7.35 1.59 8.19
CA LEU A 122 -6.93 1.42 9.56
C LEU A 122 -5.85 0.33 9.63
N CYS A 123 -5.12 0.28 10.73
CA CYS A 123 -4.30 -0.87 11.11
C CYS A 123 -4.32 -1.00 12.64
N HIS A 124 -4.00 -2.19 13.15
CA HIS A 124 -4.02 -2.45 14.57
C HIS A 124 -2.65 -2.89 15.07
N ALA A 125 -2.41 -2.62 16.34
CA ALA A 125 -1.29 -3.17 17.08
C ALA A 125 -1.72 -3.44 18.52
N PHE A 126 -1.07 -4.39 19.17
CA PHE A 126 -1.26 -4.62 20.60
C PHE A 126 0.05 -4.92 21.30
N VAL A 127 0.11 -4.65 22.59
CA VAL A 127 1.28 -4.99 23.42
C VAL A 127 1.05 -6.37 24.03
N ASP A 128 1.88 -7.33 23.62
CA ASP A 128 1.90 -8.66 24.21
C ASP A 128 2.96 -8.73 25.31
N HIS A 129 2.74 -9.61 26.28
CA HIS A 129 3.71 -9.89 27.34
C HIS A 129 3.72 -11.39 27.61
N PRO A 130 4.81 -12.10 27.26
CA PRO A 130 4.86 -13.53 27.45
C PRO A 130 4.86 -13.85 28.96
N PRO A 131 4.23 -14.95 29.38
CA PRO A 131 4.23 -15.33 30.78
C PRO A 131 5.67 -15.57 31.26
N ALA A 132 6.01 -15.02 32.42
CA ALA A 132 7.33 -15.11 33.04
C ALA A 132 7.73 -16.53 33.51
N GLY A 133 6.89 -17.55 33.28
CA GLY A 133 7.13 -18.91 33.72
C GLY A 133 7.26 -19.01 35.25
N GLU A 134 8.35 -19.61 35.73
CA GLU A 134 8.66 -19.73 37.18
C GLU A 134 9.40 -18.51 37.77
N LEU A 135 9.67 -17.47 36.98
CA LEU A 135 10.37 -16.27 37.44
C LEU A 135 9.46 -15.48 38.37
N LYS A 136 9.96 -15.14 39.57
CA LYS A 136 9.15 -14.56 40.67
C LYS A 136 9.37 -13.07 40.88
N THR A 137 10.45 -12.51 40.35
CA THR A 137 10.82 -11.10 40.58
C THR A 137 11.01 -10.37 39.25
N GLN A 138 10.73 -9.07 39.24
CA GLN A 138 10.99 -8.22 38.06
C GLN A 138 12.46 -8.26 37.63
N ALA A 139 13.39 -8.41 38.58
CA ALA A 139 14.81 -8.54 38.27
C ALA A 139 15.14 -9.84 37.51
N ASP A 140 14.48 -10.95 37.86
CA ASP A 140 14.65 -12.24 37.20
C ASP A 140 14.02 -12.24 35.78
N GLU A 141 12.86 -11.62 35.61
CA GLU A 141 12.23 -11.40 34.31
C GLU A 141 13.11 -10.55 33.38
N GLN A 142 13.69 -9.48 33.92
CA GLN A 142 14.56 -8.58 33.18
C GLN A 142 15.88 -9.26 32.79
N ALA A 143 16.43 -10.11 33.67
CA ALA A 143 17.60 -10.93 33.37
C ALA A 143 17.30 -12.06 32.35
N ALA A 144 16.08 -12.56 32.31
CA ALA A 144 15.61 -13.55 31.33
C ALA A 144 15.17 -12.93 30.00
N GLY A 145 15.22 -11.60 29.87
CA GLY A 145 14.77 -10.88 28.67
C GLY A 145 13.26 -10.87 28.46
N VAL A 146 12.47 -11.28 29.46
CA VAL A 146 11.00 -11.23 29.40
C VAL A 146 10.57 -9.77 29.43
N ARG A 147 9.98 -9.32 28.32
CA ARG A 147 9.53 -7.94 28.17
C ARG A 147 8.28 -7.79 27.32
N PRO A 148 7.50 -6.71 27.55
CA PRO A 148 6.44 -6.32 26.64
C PRO A 148 7.01 -6.01 25.25
N TYR A 149 6.29 -6.40 24.22
CA TYR A 149 6.64 -6.13 22.83
C TYR A 149 5.37 -5.86 22.02
N VAL A 150 5.52 -5.15 20.90
CA VAL A 150 4.39 -4.74 20.07
C VAL A 150 4.19 -5.74 18.94
N VAL A 151 2.95 -6.21 18.80
CA VAL A 151 2.51 -7.07 17.70
C VAL A 151 1.62 -6.27 16.77
N MET A 152 2.01 -6.17 15.50
CA MET A 152 1.15 -5.62 14.46
C MET A 152 0.10 -6.64 14.05
N VAL A 153 -1.16 -6.21 13.97
CA VAL A 153 -2.27 -7.04 13.47
C VAL A 153 -2.86 -6.37 12.25
N ARG A 154 -2.64 -6.97 11.09
CA ARG A 154 -3.15 -6.44 9.82
C ARG A 154 -4.67 -6.46 9.81
N PRO A 155 -5.31 -5.53 9.11
CA PRO A 155 -6.78 -5.41 9.11
C PRO A 155 -7.48 -6.70 8.70
N GLU A 156 -6.95 -7.43 7.72
CA GLU A 156 -7.59 -8.65 7.21
C GLU A 156 -7.53 -9.82 8.21
N GLN A 157 -6.59 -9.77 9.16
CA GLN A 157 -6.45 -10.78 10.22
C GLN A 157 -7.57 -10.66 11.26
N VAL A 158 -8.16 -9.48 11.46
CA VAL A 158 -9.23 -9.31 12.44
C VAL A 158 -10.47 -10.06 12.00
N LEU A 159 -11.01 -10.87 12.91
CA LEU A 159 -12.28 -11.59 12.72
C LEU A 159 -13.44 -10.83 13.36
N GLY A 160 -13.19 -10.18 14.50
CA GLY A 160 -14.17 -9.30 15.10
C GLY A 160 -13.94 -9.04 16.58
N TRP A 161 -14.74 -8.14 17.14
CA TRP A 161 -14.59 -7.63 18.50
C TRP A 161 -15.93 -7.56 19.25
N ARG A 162 -15.86 -7.30 20.56
CA ARG A 162 -16.99 -6.86 21.39
C ARG A 162 -16.56 -5.61 22.12
N SER A 163 -17.46 -4.65 22.27
CA SER A 163 -17.20 -3.44 23.03
C SER A 163 -18.40 -3.00 23.85
N LYS A 164 -18.12 -2.25 24.93
CA LYS A 164 -19.12 -1.62 25.78
C LYS A 164 -18.70 -0.17 26.02
N GLY A 165 -19.53 0.78 25.61
CA GLY A 165 -19.23 2.21 25.76
C GLY A 165 -17.95 2.67 25.04
N GLY A 166 -17.58 2.03 23.93
CA GLY A 166 -16.35 2.33 23.19
C GLY A 166 -15.09 1.65 23.72
N VAL A 167 -15.19 0.83 24.77
CA VAL A 167 -14.06 0.06 25.32
C VAL A 167 -14.13 -1.39 24.87
N LEU A 168 -13.02 -1.97 24.44
CA LEU A 168 -12.94 -3.38 24.02
C LEU A 168 -13.12 -4.32 25.21
N THR A 169 -13.95 -5.34 25.00
CA THR A 169 -14.17 -6.45 25.95
C THR A 169 -13.76 -7.79 25.37
N MET A 170 -13.62 -7.86 24.04
CA MET A 170 -13.05 -9.01 23.35
C MET A 170 -12.51 -8.56 21.99
N VAL A 171 -11.37 -9.09 21.55
CA VAL A 171 -10.87 -9.00 20.16
C VAL A 171 -10.49 -10.40 19.70
N ARG A 172 -10.75 -10.70 18.42
CA ARG A 172 -10.35 -11.95 17.79
C ARG A 172 -9.66 -11.66 16.47
N TYR A 173 -8.49 -12.26 16.28
CA TYR A 173 -7.77 -12.20 15.02
C TYR A 173 -7.15 -13.56 14.70
N ILE A 174 -6.89 -13.82 13.42
CA ILE A 174 -6.23 -15.03 12.94
C ILE A 174 -4.76 -14.76 12.64
N GLU A 175 -3.90 -15.68 13.04
CA GLU A 175 -2.46 -15.65 12.78
C GLU A 175 -1.99 -17.03 12.32
N VAL A 176 -0.80 -17.04 11.74
CA VAL A 176 -0.12 -18.26 11.33
C VAL A 176 1.15 -18.35 12.14
N VAL A 177 1.33 -19.46 12.85
CA VAL A 177 2.57 -19.77 13.57
C VAL A 177 3.28 -20.91 12.88
N GLU A 178 4.61 -20.85 12.85
CA GLU A 178 5.44 -21.93 12.30
C GLU A 178 5.88 -22.86 13.43
N GLU A 179 5.67 -24.15 13.24
CA GLU A 179 6.16 -25.20 14.14
C GLU A 179 7.19 -26.04 13.41
N GLU A 180 8.25 -26.44 14.10
CA GLU A 180 9.26 -27.36 13.56
C GLU A 180 8.60 -28.69 13.15
N ASP A 181 8.87 -29.14 11.93
CA ASP A 181 8.41 -30.42 11.38
C ASP A 181 9.61 -31.27 10.93
N GLY A 182 10.11 -32.08 11.87
CA GLY A 182 11.34 -32.83 11.68
C GLY A 182 12.60 -31.95 11.81
N GLU A 183 13.66 -32.33 11.12
CA GLU A 183 14.98 -31.68 11.28
C GLU A 183 15.12 -30.36 10.48
N PHE A 184 14.41 -30.24 9.35
CA PHE A 184 14.53 -29.09 8.44
C PHE A 184 13.18 -28.55 7.96
N GLY A 185 12.08 -29.23 8.28
CA GLY A 185 10.74 -28.82 7.85
C GLY A 185 10.12 -27.82 8.82
N ALA A 186 9.18 -27.05 8.31
CA ALA A 186 8.32 -26.20 9.11
C ALA A 186 6.87 -26.43 8.67
N LYS A 187 5.98 -26.45 9.65
CA LYS A 187 4.54 -26.56 9.45
C LYS A 187 3.88 -25.26 9.86
N CYS A 188 3.21 -24.61 8.92
CA CYS A 188 2.40 -23.44 9.19
C CYS A 188 1.06 -23.85 9.80
N VAL A 189 0.76 -23.36 11.00
CA VAL A 189 -0.46 -23.65 11.75
C VAL A 189 -1.28 -22.37 11.87
N GLU A 190 -2.46 -22.35 11.26
CA GLU A 190 -3.45 -21.30 11.49
C GLU A 190 -4.01 -21.40 12.91
N GLN A 191 -3.97 -20.30 13.65
CA GLN A 191 -4.58 -20.18 14.97
C GLN A 191 -5.38 -18.88 15.11
N ILE A 192 -6.45 -18.93 15.90
CA ILE A 192 -7.25 -17.75 16.24
C ILE A 192 -6.89 -17.35 17.66
N ARG A 193 -6.40 -16.13 17.82
CA ARG A 193 -6.17 -15.54 19.13
C ARG A 193 -7.38 -14.71 19.56
N VAL A 194 -7.82 -14.94 20.78
CA VAL A 194 -8.91 -14.22 21.45
C VAL A 194 -8.32 -13.48 22.63
N LEU A 195 -8.44 -12.16 22.64
CA LEU A 195 -7.97 -11.28 23.70
C LEU A 195 -9.17 -10.76 24.50
N GLU A 196 -9.09 -10.85 25.81
CA GLU A 196 -10.04 -10.31 26.79
C GLU A 196 -9.26 -9.52 27.85
N PRO A 197 -9.90 -8.60 28.60
CA PRO A 197 -9.23 -7.93 29.71
C PRO A 197 -8.61 -8.94 30.69
N GLY A 198 -7.30 -8.87 30.91
CA GLY A 198 -6.57 -9.76 31.81
C GLY A 198 -6.35 -11.18 31.29
N ALA A 199 -6.76 -11.53 30.07
CA ALA A 199 -6.71 -12.91 29.58
C ALA A 199 -6.59 -13.05 28.06
N TRP A 200 -6.06 -14.19 27.62
CA TRP A 200 -6.01 -14.55 26.21
C TRP A 200 -6.22 -16.06 26.02
N ARG A 201 -6.70 -16.44 24.84
CA ARG A 201 -6.86 -17.83 24.41
C ARG A 201 -6.44 -18.00 22.96
N THR A 202 -5.84 -19.12 22.61
CA THR A 202 -5.58 -19.51 21.22
C THR A 202 -6.38 -20.75 20.86
N TYR A 203 -6.94 -20.76 19.65
CA TYR A 203 -7.70 -21.87 19.11
C TYR A 203 -7.05 -22.36 17.83
N ARG A 204 -6.94 -23.67 17.65
CA ARG A 204 -6.39 -24.30 16.45
C ARG A 204 -7.38 -25.27 15.84
N ARG A 205 -7.28 -25.51 14.53
CA ARG A 205 -8.15 -26.49 13.86
C ARG A 205 -7.80 -27.91 14.32
N SER A 206 -8.83 -28.69 14.65
CA SER A 206 -8.67 -30.10 15.01
C SER A 206 -7.97 -30.90 13.89
N ALA A 207 -6.95 -31.70 14.23
CA ALA A 207 -6.25 -32.57 13.28
C ALA A 207 -7.17 -33.59 12.59
N LYS A 208 -8.33 -33.90 13.20
CA LYS A 208 -9.36 -34.79 12.61
C LYS A 208 -10.10 -34.14 11.44
N ALA A 209 -10.21 -32.81 11.39
CA ALA A 209 -10.87 -32.08 10.31
C ALA A 209 -10.00 -31.99 9.05
N VAL A 210 -8.66 -32.02 9.20
CA VAL A 210 -7.69 -31.87 8.10
C VAL A 210 -7.62 -33.12 7.20
N ARG A 211 -8.00 -34.30 7.70
CA ARG A 211 -7.94 -35.59 6.97
C ARG A 211 -9.22 -35.99 6.22
N GLY A 212 -10.26 -35.16 6.20
CA GLY A 212 -11.56 -35.49 5.59
C GLY A 212 -12.10 -34.42 4.63
N LYS A 213 -13.06 -34.80 3.76
CA LYS A 213 -13.83 -33.92 2.84
C LYS A 213 -14.69 -32.83 3.54
N GLN A 214 -14.48 -32.59 4.84
CA GLN A 214 -15.16 -31.57 5.64
C GLN A 214 -14.37 -30.25 5.74
N ALA A 215 -13.24 -30.11 5.03
CA ALA A 215 -12.50 -28.85 4.95
C ALA A 215 -13.32 -27.69 4.34
N ALA A 216 -14.36 -27.98 3.55
CA ALA A 216 -15.23 -26.97 2.94
C ALA A 216 -16.29 -26.38 3.90
N SER A 217 -16.46 -26.96 5.09
CA SER A 217 -17.37 -26.46 6.13
C SER A 217 -16.63 -26.34 7.46
N GLY A 218 -15.84 -25.27 7.60
CA GLY A 218 -15.25 -24.79 8.86
C GLY A 218 -14.96 -25.87 9.89
N GLY A 219 -13.78 -26.51 9.79
CA GLY A 219 -13.34 -27.49 10.79
C GLY A 219 -13.47 -26.96 12.22
N THR A 220 -13.75 -27.84 13.17
CA THR A 220 -13.94 -27.46 14.57
C THR A 220 -12.66 -26.85 15.13
N TRP A 221 -12.76 -25.62 15.64
CA TRP A 221 -11.70 -24.94 16.37
C TRP A 221 -11.70 -25.42 17.82
N GLU A 222 -10.57 -25.96 18.27
CA GLU A 222 -10.36 -26.47 19.62
C GLU A 222 -9.43 -25.53 20.38
N LEU A 223 -9.69 -25.33 21.67
CA LEU A 223 -8.81 -24.56 22.54
C LEU A 223 -7.42 -25.23 22.56
N HIS A 224 -6.39 -24.46 22.21
CA HIS A 224 -5.01 -24.91 22.21
C HIS A 224 -4.30 -24.47 23.49
N GLU A 225 -4.39 -23.18 23.80
CA GLU A 225 -3.71 -22.59 24.95
C GLU A 225 -4.52 -21.41 25.52
N GLU A 226 -4.35 -21.12 26.80
CA GLU A 226 -4.89 -19.95 27.45
C GLU A 226 -3.95 -19.43 28.54
N GLY A 227 -4.06 -18.13 28.83
CA GLY A 227 -3.24 -17.47 29.83
C GLY A 227 -3.87 -16.19 30.35
N THR A 228 -3.26 -15.64 31.40
CA THR A 228 -3.67 -14.37 32.01
C THR A 228 -2.57 -13.33 31.91
N ASN A 229 -2.94 -12.05 31.92
CA ASN A 229 -2.02 -10.93 32.00
C ASN A 229 -2.46 -9.94 33.10
N SER A 230 -1.60 -8.99 33.43
CA SER A 230 -1.81 -8.04 34.54
C SER A 230 -2.73 -6.86 34.20
N LEU A 231 -3.08 -6.66 32.93
CA LEU A 231 -3.79 -5.47 32.48
C LEU A 231 -5.31 -5.65 32.59
N THR A 232 -5.99 -4.60 33.03
CA THR A 232 -7.47 -4.57 33.19
C THR A 232 -8.21 -4.14 31.92
N ALA A 233 -7.47 -3.84 30.86
CA ALA A 233 -7.96 -3.53 29.53
C ALA A 233 -7.20 -4.38 28.50
N ILE A 234 -7.79 -4.56 27.31
CA ILE A 234 -7.06 -5.19 26.20
C ILE A 234 -6.07 -4.13 25.67
N PRO A 235 -4.74 -4.41 25.64
CA PRO A 235 -3.70 -3.45 25.26
C PRO A 235 -3.64 -3.24 23.75
N TRP A 236 -4.77 -2.86 23.15
CA TRP A 236 -5.00 -2.79 21.71
C TRP A 236 -5.16 -1.35 21.26
N VAL A 237 -4.36 -0.97 20.27
CA VAL A 237 -4.39 0.34 19.62
C VAL A 237 -4.84 0.18 18.18
N THR A 238 -5.70 1.08 17.72
CA THR A 238 -6.12 1.14 16.31
C THR A 238 -5.75 2.48 15.74
N PHE A 239 -4.86 2.46 14.76
CA PHE A 239 -4.55 3.61 13.95
C PHE A 239 -5.60 3.75 12.84
N TYR A 240 -6.26 4.90 12.77
CA TYR A 240 -7.26 5.19 11.73
C TYR A 240 -6.76 6.22 10.72
N THR A 241 -6.94 5.94 9.44
CA THR A 241 -6.73 6.92 8.35
C THR A 241 -8.04 7.26 7.61
N GLY A 242 -9.12 6.52 7.88
CA GLY A 242 -10.44 6.82 7.33
C GLY A 242 -11.59 6.35 8.22
N ARG A 243 -11.56 6.72 9.50
CA ARG A 243 -12.51 6.25 10.53
C ARG A 243 -13.97 6.50 10.12
N THR A 244 -14.78 5.43 10.14
CA THR A 244 -16.24 5.50 9.95
C THR A 244 -17.02 5.15 11.21
N GLY A 245 -16.34 4.61 12.22
CA GLY A 245 -16.93 4.15 13.47
C GLY A 245 -15.87 3.59 14.41
N PHE A 246 -16.32 2.89 15.46
CA PHE A 246 -15.41 2.17 16.34
C PHE A 246 -14.94 0.88 15.67
N MET A 247 -13.61 0.73 15.50
CA MET A 247 -12.95 -0.38 14.80
C MET A 247 -13.36 -0.52 13.33
N THR A 248 -13.89 0.54 12.71
CA THR A 248 -14.28 0.54 11.30
C THR A 248 -13.74 1.76 10.56
N ALA A 249 -13.31 1.53 9.31
CA ALA A 249 -12.80 2.57 8.43
C ALA A 249 -13.17 2.32 6.96
N LYS A 250 -13.07 3.38 6.17
CA LYS A 250 -13.05 3.36 4.71
C LYS A 250 -11.66 3.83 4.27
N PRO A 251 -10.91 3.07 3.45
CA PRO A 251 -9.61 3.49 2.97
C PRO A 251 -9.65 4.87 2.30
N PRO A 252 -8.77 5.81 2.69
CA PRO A 252 -8.83 7.19 2.21
C PRO A 252 -8.55 7.32 0.71
N LEU A 253 -7.79 6.36 0.14
CA LEU A 253 -7.40 6.32 -1.28
C LEU A 253 -8.20 5.28 -2.09
N ILE A 254 -9.36 4.81 -1.62
CA ILE A 254 -10.13 3.77 -2.34
C ILE A 254 -10.54 4.17 -3.77
N GLU A 255 -10.79 5.45 -4.02
CA GLU A 255 -11.13 5.92 -5.38
C GLU A 255 -9.92 5.82 -6.32
N LEU A 256 -8.71 6.08 -5.81
CA LEU A 256 -7.47 5.82 -6.56
C LEU A 256 -7.30 4.32 -6.84
N ALA A 257 -7.62 3.45 -5.88
CA ALA A 257 -7.57 2.01 -6.07
C ALA A 257 -8.48 1.55 -7.23
N HIS A 258 -9.74 2.03 -7.27
CA HIS A 258 -10.67 1.71 -8.35
C HIS A 258 -10.21 2.24 -9.71
N LEU A 259 -9.65 3.45 -9.77
CA LEU A 259 -9.07 3.99 -11.01
C LEU A 259 -7.86 3.16 -11.47
N ASN A 260 -7.02 2.68 -10.55
CA ASN A 260 -5.87 1.84 -10.91
C ASN A 260 -6.30 0.45 -11.41
N VAL A 261 -7.37 -0.15 -10.85
CA VAL A 261 -7.97 -1.37 -11.41
C VAL A 261 -8.52 -1.13 -12.81
N LYS A 262 -9.22 -0.01 -13.03
CA LYS A 262 -9.70 0.38 -14.36
C LYS A 262 -8.53 0.52 -15.35
N HIS A 263 -7.40 1.09 -14.90
CA HIS A 263 -6.20 1.22 -15.71
C HIS A 263 -5.60 -0.15 -16.05
N TRP A 264 -5.47 -1.03 -15.07
CA TRP A 264 -5.02 -2.43 -15.27
C TRP A 264 -5.86 -3.16 -16.33
N GLN A 265 -7.19 -3.04 -16.25
CA GLN A 265 -8.11 -3.66 -17.22
C GLN A 265 -7.94 -3.06 -18.62
N SER A 266 -7.95 -1.73 -18.72
CA SER A 266 -7.83 -1.04 -20.01
C SER A 266 -6.45 -1.22 -20.66
N GLN A 267 -5.38 -1.30 -19.86
CA GLN A 267 -4.03 -1.55 -20.37
C GLN A 267 -3.90 -2.97 -20.92
N SER A 268 -4.47 -3.96 -20.23
CA SER A 268 -4.54 -5.35 -20.70
C SER A 268 -5.16 -5.44 -22.10
N ASP A 269 -6.27 -4.72 -22.32
CA ASP A 269 -6.95 -4.68 -23.62
C ASP A 269 -6.12 -3.97 -24.69
N GLN A 270 -5.51 -2.83 -24.33
CA GLN A 270 -4.66 -2.05 -25.22
C GLN A 270 -3.45 -2.86 -25.68
N ASP A 271 -2.81 -3.60 -24.78
CA ASP A 271 -1.67 -4.45 -25.10
C ASP A 271 -2.09 -5.62 -25.99
N ASN A 272 -3.26 -6.20 -25.73
CA ASN A 272 -3.81 -7.28 -26.54
C ASN A 272 -4.14 -6.83 -27.98
N ILE A 273 -4.81 -5.67 -28.16
CA ILE A 273 -5.09 -5.17 -29.51
C ILE A 273 -3.80 -4.81 -30.25
N LEU A 274 -2.83 -4.19 -29.57
CA LEU A 274 -1.51 -3.89 -30.13
C LEU A 274 -0.80 -5.16 -30.58
N HIS A 275 -0.88 -6.24 -29.81
CA HIS A 275 -0.29 -7.52 -30.20
C HIS A 275 -0.89 -8.06 -31.51
N VAL A 276 -2.23 -8.03 -31.65
CA VAL A 276 -2.92 -8.53 -32.85
C VAL A 276 -2.57 -7.73 -34.10
N ILE A 277 -2.60 -6.39 -34.02
CA ILE A 277 -2.38 -5.54 -35.20
C ILE A 277 -0.91 -5.42 -35.61
N ARG A 278 0.03 -5.76 -34.73
CA ARG A 278 1.47 -5.79 -35.03
C ARG A 278 1.85 -6.92 -35.97
N VAL A 279 0.92 -7.83 -36.28
CA VAL A 279 1.10 -8.91 -37.25
C VAL A 279 0.58 -8.44 -38.61
N PRO A 280 1.45 -8.10 -39.57
CA PRO A 280 1.02 -7.66 -40.89
C PRO A 280 0.34 -8.82 -41.64
N ILE A 281 -0.90 -8.61 -42.10
CA ILE A 281 -1.65 -9.60 -42.86
C ILE A 281 -1.53 -9.28 -44.35
N LEU A 282 -0.76 -10.08 -45.06
CA LEU A 282 -0.68 -10.00 -46.52
C LEU A 282 -1.88 -10.71 -47.14
N VAL A 283 -2.74 -9.95 -47.82
CA VAL A 283 -3.94 -10.49 -48.49
C VAL A 283 -3.76 -10.44 -49.99
N ARG A 284 -3.98 -11.60 -50.62
CA ARG A 284 -3.99 -11.78 -52.07
C ARG A 284 -5.43 -11.95 -52.54
N ILE A 285 -5.89 -11.09 -53.45
CA ILE A 285 -7.27 -11.02 -53.95
C ILE A 285 -7.27 -11.36 -55.44
N GLY A 286 -8.34 -11.99 -55.94
CA GLY A 286 -8.54 -12.21 -57.38
C GLY A 286 -7.79 -13.41 -57.98
N ILE A 287 -7.40 -14.39 -57.16
CA ILE A 287 -6.70 -15.60 -57.65
C ILE A 287 -7.69 -16.68 -58.02
N GLN A 288 -7.63 -17.09 -59.29
CA GLN A 288 -8.37 -18.25 -59.78
C GLN A 288 -7.51 -19.52 -59.65
N ALA A 289 -8.15 -20.64 -59.27
CA ALA A 289 -7.47 -21.93 -59.24
C ALA A 289 -7.01 -22.30 -60.65
N GLN A 290 -5.71 -22.57 -60.81
CA GLN A 290 -5.16 -23.10 -62.05
C GLN A 290 -5.22 -24.62 -61.99
N TYR A 291 -5.53 -25.26 -63.12
CA TYR A 291 -5.63 -26.70 -63.25
C TYR A 291 -4.59 -27.19 -64.26
N ASP A 292 -3.98 -28.34 -64.00
CA ASP A 292 -3.09 -28.99 -64.96
C ASP A 292 -3.88 -29.63 -66.12
N ASN A 293 -3.16 -30.18 -67.10
CA ASN A 293 -3.73 -30.87 -68.26
C ASN A 293 -4.55 -32.12 -67.90
N HIS A 294 -4.58 -32.52 -66.63
CA HIS A 294 -5.35 -33.63 -66.08
C HIS A 294 -6.47 -33.17 -65.13
N GLY A 295 -6.73 -31.86 -65.01
CA GLY A 295 -7.79 -31.31 -64.18
C GLY A 295 -7.48 -31.26 -62.68
N LYS A 296 -6.21 -31.43 -62.29
CA LYS A 296 -5.78 -31.32 -60.88
C LYS A 296 -5.39 -29.88 -60.57
N VAL A 297 -5.80 -29.38 -59.41
CA VAL A 297 -5.42 -28.03 -58.95
C VAL A 297 -3.90 -27.94 -58.84
N ILE A 298 -3.31 -27.01 -59.57
CA ILE A 298 -1.90 -26.62 -59.44
C ILE A 298 -1.81 -25.75 -58.17
N PRO A 299 -1.04 -26.15 -57.15
CA PRO A 299 -0.81 -25.30 -55.99
C PRO A 299 -0.20 -23.98 -56.47
N PRO A 300 -0.78 -22.82 -56.13
CA PRO A 300 -0.18 -21.55 -56.49
C PRO A 300 1.18 -21.44 -55.80
N GLU A 301 2.27 -21.47 -56.58
CA GLU A 301 3.61 -21.25 -56.05
C GLU A 301 3.77 -19.75 -55.74
N PHE A 302 3.52 -19.37 -54.49
CA PHE A 302 3.57 -17.98 -54.04
C PHE A 302 4.80 -17.78 -53.15
N LYS A 303 5.77 -16.99 -53.64
CA LYS A 303 7.01 -16.66 -52.92
C LYS A 303 7.06 -15.17 -52.67
N VAL A 304 7.10 -14.80 -51.39
CA VAL A 304 7.33 -13.42 -50.92
C VAL A 304 8.71 -13.39 -50.28
N GLY A 305 9.61 -12.57 -50.80
CA GLY A 305 10.98 -12.47 -50.28
C GLY A 305 11.73 -11.29 -50.87
N THR A 306 12.75 -10.82 -50.16
CA THR A 306 13.65 -9.75 -50.61
C THR A 306 14.43 -10.24 -51.83
N GLY A 307 14.04 -9.79 -53.04
CA GLY A 307 14.67 -10.19 -54.31
C GLY A 307 13.83 -11.13 -55.19
N GLN A 308 12.57 -11.39 -54.85
CA GLN A 308 11.62 -12.13 -55.69
C GLN A 308 10.58 -11.17 -56.29
N LEU A 309 10.33 -11.27 -57.60
CA LEU A 309 9.23 -10.58 -58.25
C LEU A 309 7.93 -11.35 -57.96
N THR A 310 6.91 -10.67 -57.43
CA THR A 310 5.58 -11.26 -57.25
C THR A 310 4.70 -10.90 -58.44
N ASP A 311 4.31 -11.89 -59.23
CA ASP A 311 3.42 -11.71 -60.38
C ASP A 311 1.94 -11.80 -59.95
N LEU A 312 1.10 -10.93 -60.51
CA LEU A 312 -0.33 -10.82 -60.21
C LEU A 312 -1.14 -10.81 -61.51
N PRO A 313 -2.30 -11.50 -61.56
CA PRO A 313 -3.19 -11.42 -62.71
C PRO A 313 -3.74 -10.00 -62.89
N LYS A 314 -4.28 -9.70 -64.08
CA LYS A 314 -4.74 -8.35 -64.49
C LYS A 314 -5.75 -7.68 -63.53
N ASP A 315 -6.51 -8.48 -62.77
CA ASP A 315 -7.48 -8.03 -61.75
C ASP A 315 -7.11 -8.51 -60.33
N GLY A 316 -5.88 -9.02 -60.15
CA GLY A 316 -5.36 -9.46 -58.87
C GLY A 316 -4.82 -8.29 -58.05
N ASP A 317 -5.03 -8.35 -56.74
CA ASP A 317 -4.52 -7.34 -55.79
C ASP A 317 -3.70 -8.05 -54.71
N LEU A 318 -2.62 -7.40 -54.26
CA LEU A 318 -1.82 -7.85 -53.14
C LEU A 318 -1.55 -6.65 -52.25
N LYS A 319 -2.10 -6.70 -51.04
CA LYS A 319 -1.97 -5.61 -50.08
C LYS A 319 -1.86 -6.11 -48.66
N TYR A 320 -1.18 -5.33 -47.85
CA TYR A 320 -1.28 -5.48 -46.41
C TYR A 320 -2.63 -4.91 -45.96
N VAL A 321 -3.37 -5.70 -45.19
CA VAL A 321 -4.56 -5.23 -44.52
C VAL A 321 -4.13 -4.66 -43.18
N GLU A 322 -4.30 -3.36 -43.02
CA GLU A 322 -4.02 -2.63 -41.80
C GLU A 322 -5.32 -2.04 -41.25
N HIS A 323 -5.44 -2.01 -39.92
CA HIS A 323 -6.50 -1.22 -39.29
C HIS A 323 -6.20 0.28 -39.44
N THR A 324 -7.21 1.16 -39.31
CA THR A 324 -7.01 2.61 -39.44
C THR A 324 -6.28 3.25 -38.24
N GLY A 325 -5.99 2.53 -37.16
CA GLY A 325 -5.31 3.08 -35.96
C GLY A 325 -6.21 3.82 -34.97
N GLN A 326 -7.33 4.40 -35.43
CA GLN A 326 -8.09 5.38 -34.66
C GLN A 326 -8.56 4.88 -33.27
N ALA A 327 -8.99 3.63 -33.16
CA ALA A 327 -9.43 3.05 -31.89
C ALA A 327 -8.26 2.82 -30.91
N VAL A 328 -7.07 2.49 -31.43
CA VAL A 328 -5.85 2.28 -30.64
C VAL A 328 -5.33 3.61 -30.11
N ASP A 329 -5.39 4.66 -30.91
CA ASP A 329 -5.05 6.02 -30.48
C ASP A 329 -6.01 6.51 -29.41
N ALA A 330 -7.32 6.31 -29.60
CA ALA A 330 -8.33 6.64 -28.59
C ALA A 330 -8.10 5.88 -27.26
N GLY A 331 -7.76 4.59 -27.32
CA GLY A 331 -7.41 3.78 -26.15
C GLY A 331 -6.17 4.31 -25.42
N ARG A 332 -5.14 4.72 -26.16
CA ARG A 332 -3.96 5.38 -25.59
C ARG A 332 -4.31 6.70 -24.89
N THR A 333 -5.14 7.54 -25.50
CA THR A 333 -5.59 8.80 -24.89
C THR A 333 -6.39 8.53 -23.61
N ALA A 334 -7.30 7.56 -23.63
CA ALA A 334 -8.08 7.19 -22.45
C ALA A 334 -7.19 6.70 -21.28
N LEU A 335 -6.13 5.94 -21.56
CA LEU A 335 -5.14 5.56 -20.55
C LEU A 335 -4.39 6.78 -19.99
N GLN A 336 -4.00 7.72 -20.85
CA GLN A 336 -3.31 8.94 -20.42
C GLN A 336 -4.20 9.84 -19.55
N ASP A 337 -5.48 9.97 -19.90
CA ASP A 337 -6.47 10.71 -19.11
C ASP A 337 -6.69 10.02 -17.75
N LEU A 338 -6.76 8.69 -17.75
CA LEU A 338 -6.88 7.91 -16.51
C LEU A 338 -5.66 8.07 -15.58
N ILE A 339 -4.45 8.18 -16.12
CA ILE A 339 -3.25 8.52 -15.34
C ILE A 339 -3.41 9.90 -14.68
N ASN A 340 -3.96 10.88 -15.39
CA ASN A 340 -4.22 12.21 -14.82
C ASN A 340 -5.30 12.17 -13.73
N GLU A 341 -6.39 11.41 -13.94
CA GLU A 341 -7.42 11.16 -12.92
C GLU A 341 -6.82 10.51 -11.66
N MET A 342 -5.97 9.50 -11.83
CA MET A 342 -5.26 8.86 -10.72
C MET A 342 -4.35 9.83 -9.98
N ARG A 343 -3.59 10.69 -10.70
CA ARG A 343 -2.75 11.71 -10.08
C ARG A 343 -3.57 12.65 -9.20
N MET A 344 -4.73 13.11 -9.69
CA MET A 344 -5.63 13.98 -8.90
C MET A 344 -6.19 13.25 -7.67
N ALA A 345 -6.62 12.00 -7.82
CA ALA A 345 -7.13 11.20 -6.71
C ALA A 345 -6.05 10.94 -5.64
N GLY A 346 -4.80 10.69 -6.06
CA GLY A 346 -3.66 10.52 -5.17
C GLY A 346 -3.26 11.81 -4.45
N ALA A 347 -3.35 12.98 -5.09
CA ALA A 347 -2.99 14.26 -4.47
C ALA A 347 -3.94 14.72 -3.35
N LYS A 348 -5.11 14.06 -3.21
CA LYS A 348 -6.17 14.47 -2.29
C LYS A 348 -5.72 14.60 -0.83
N LEU A 349 -4.81 13.75 -0.36
CA LEU A 349 -4.36 13.79 1.06
C LEU A 349 -3.31 14.86 1.34
N LEU A 350 -2.70 15.43 0.30
CA LEU A 350 -1.71 16.50 0.42
C LEU A 350 -2.37 17.88 0.40
N THR A 351 -3.53 18.01 -0.25
CA THR A 351 -4.19 19.30 -0.42
C THR A 351 -5.07 19.59 0.80
N PRO A 352 -4.86 20.71 1.53
CA PRO A 352 -5.80 21.15 2.55
C PRO A 352 -7.18 21.40 1.92
N ASP A 353 -8.24 20.99 2.60
CA ASP A 353 -9.61 21.22 2.12
C ASP A 353 -9.87 22.74 2.05
N LYS A 354 -9.88 23.31 0.84
CA LYS A 354 -10.32 24.68 0.62
C LYS A 354 -11.84 24.72 0.78
N THR A 355 -12.32 24.87 2.01
CA THR A 355 -13.74 25.13 2.25
C THR A 355 -14.14 26.42 1.53
N ALA A 356 -14.97 26.29 0.49
CA ALA A 356 -15.49 27.43 -0.25
C ALA A 356 -16.38 28.29 0.66
N THR A 357 -16.17 29.61 0.60
CA THR A 357 -16.88 30.68 1.33
C THR A 357 -16.76 30.66 2.86
N LYS A 358 -15.70 31.27 3.40
CA LYS A 358 -15.61 31.70 4.80
C LYS A 358 -15.23 33.19 4.89
N THR A 359 -15.77 33.88 5.89
CA THR A 359 -15.52 35.31 6.15
C THR A 359 -14.06 35.55 6.57
N ALA A 360 -13.47 36.66 6.14
CA ALA A 360 -12.03 36.97 6.32
C ALA A 360 -11.47 36.74 7.73
N THR A 361 -12.27 36.96 8.78
CA THR A 361 -11.87 36.75 10.18
C THR A 361 -11.73 35.27 10.58
N GLN A 362 -12.51 34.37 9.98
CA GLN A 362 -12.35 32.92 10.18
C GLN A 362 -11.14 32.37 9.43
N ALA A 363 -10.78 33.00 8.29
CA ALA A 363 -9.62 32.61 7.51
C ALA A 363 -8.30 32.90 8.24
N GLU A 364 -8.22 33.98 9.04
CA GLU A 364 -7.00 34.31 9.79
C GLU A 364 -6.75 33.40 11.00
N GLU A 365 -7.79 32.95 11.73
CA GLU A 365 -7.64 31.98 12.83
C GLU A 365 -7.43 30.54 12.33
N GLU A 366 -8.02 30.13 11.20
CA GLU A 366 -7.84 28.79 10.62
C GLU A 366 -6.58 28.67 9.73
N ALA A 367 -6.05 29.78 9.20
CA ALA A 367 -4.79 29.77 8.43
C ALA A 367 -3.58 29.29 9.26
N ALA A 368 -3.67 29.36 10.60
CA ALA A 368 -2.66 28.80 11.50
C ALA A 368 -2.71 27.26 11.62
N GLN A 369 -3.76 26.59 11.12
CA GLN A 369 -3.98 25.15 11.25
C GLN A 369 -4.53 24.48 9.97
N GLU A 370 -4.16 24.93 8.77
CA GLU A 370 -4.45 24.18 7.53
C GLU A 370 -3.51 22.96 7.37
N LEU A 371 -3.50 22.05 8.37
CA LEU A 371 -2.83 20.76 8.23
C LEU A 371 -3.49 19.96 7.12
N SER A 372 -2.70 19.41 6.20
CA SER A 372 -3.19 18.47 5.19
C SER A 372 -3.83 17.24 5.87
N PRO A 373 -4.76 16.52 5.19
CA PRO A 373 -5.25 15.25 5.70
C PRO A 373 -4.13 14.29 6.12
N LEU A 374 -3.03 14.23 5.36
CA LEU A 374 -1.88 13.40 5.68
C LEU A 374 -1.19 13.83 6.99
N ALA A 375 -0.99 15.14 7.20
CA ALA A 375 -0.39 15.65 8.43
C ALA A 375 -1.26 15.33 9.67
N ARG A 376 -2.59 15.42 9.54
CA ARG A 376 -3.50 14.99 10.63
C ARG A 376 -3.38 13.50 10.93
N MET A 377 -3.21 12.66 9.91
CA MET A 377 -2.97 11.23 10.10
C MET A 377 -1.64 10.97 10.80
N ALA A 378 -0.58 11.71 10.48
CA ALA A 378 0.70 11.60 11.16
C ALA A 378 0.62 11.96 12.65
N ASN A 379 -0.06 13.06 13.00
CA ASN A 379 -0.26 13.43 14.40
C ASN A 379 -1.07 12.37 15.16
N HIS A 380 -2.15 11.88 14.55
CA HIS A 380 -2.93 10.78 15.15
C HIS A 380 -2.11 9.49 15.29
N PHE A 381 -1.16 9.25 14.38
CA PHE A 381 -0.26 8.12 14.47
C PHE A 381 0.71 8.25 15.65
N ALA A 382 1.26 9.44 15.90
CA ALA A 382 2.05 9.74 17.10
C ALA A 382 1.27 9.40 18.39
N ASP A 383 -0.01 9.80 18.48
CA ASP A 383 -0.88 9.44 19.61
C ASP A 383 -1.08 7.93 19.75
N CYS A 384 -1.13 7.20 18.63
CA CYS A 384 -1.24 5.73 18.64
C CYS A 384 0.05 5.09 19.16
N LEU A 385 1.22 5.59 18.75
CA LEU A 385 2.51 5.12 19.26
C LEU A 385 2.65 5.41 20.76
N ALA A 386 2.30 6.61 21.21
CA ALA A 386 2.29 6.95 22.64
C ALA A 386 1.39 6.02 23.47
N GLN A 387 0.21 5.63 22.93
CA GLN A 387 -0.66 4.64 23.58
C GLN A 387 -0.02 3.24 23.67
N LEU A 388 0.76 2.83 22.67
CA LEU A 388 1.51 1.58 22.76
C LEU A 388 2.58 1.66 23.86
N LEU A 389 3.33 2.76 23.93
CA LEU A 389 4.31 2.98 25.00
C LEU A 389 3.64 3.01 26.39
N GLN A 390 2.44 3.60 26.50
CA GLN A 390 1.66 3.57 27.74
C GLN A 390 1.31 2.15 28.17
N PHE A 391 0.85 1.28 27.26
CA PHE A 391 0.59 -0.12 27.61
C PHE A 391 1.86 -0.88 28.03
N MET A 392 3.02 -0.55 27.43
CA MET A 392 4.31 -1.10 27.87
C MET A 392 4.68 -0.60 29.27
N ALA A 393 4.43 0.68 29.57
CA ALA A 393 4.62 1.25 30.90
C ALA A 393 3.70 0.59 31.94
N ASP A 394 2.44 0.35 31.60
CA ASP A 394 1.45 -0.30 32.47
C ASP A 394 1.87 -1.73 32.83
N TYR A 395 2.38 -2.50 31.85
CA TYR A 395 2.92 -3.83 32.11
C TYR A 395 4.10 -3.81 33.08
N ARG A 396 4.94 -2.78 32.99
CA ARG A 396 6.14 -2.61 33.83
C ARG A 396 5.87 -1.87 35.15
N GLY A 397 4.68 -1.29 35.33
CA GLY A 397 4.35 -0.46 36.47
C GLY A 397 5.15 0.85 36.53
N LEU A 398 5.52 1.42 35.37
CA LEU A 398 6.38 2.61 35.28
C LEU A 398 5.62 3.94 35.35
N GLY A 399 4.28 3.92 35.40
CA GLY A 399 3.46 5.12 35.39
C GLY A 399 3.19 5.58 33.96
N ASP A 400 3.76 6.71 33.55
CA ASP A 400 3.55 7.30 32.22
C ASP A 400 4.43 6.64 31.15
N GLY A 401 3.87 6.39 29.97
CA GLY A 401 4.57 5.90 28.79
C GLY A 401 5.27 6.99 27.98
N GLY A 402 4.90 8.25 28.20
CA GLY A 402 5.46 9.44 27.55
C GLY A 402 4.96 9.66 26.11
N THR A 403 5.67 10.51 25.37
CA THR A 403 5.21 11.06 24.08
C THR A 403 6.04 10.61 22.88
N VAL A 404 5.44 10.68 21.69
CA VAL A 404 6.10 10.46 20.41
C VAL A 404 5.77 11.62 19.47
N GLU A 405 6.76 12.16 18.78
CA GLU A 405 6.61 13.24 17.81
C GLU A 405 6.95 12.76 16.39
N MET A 406 6.09 13.13 15.43
CA MET A 406 6.32 12.91 14.00
C MET A 406 6.84 14.20 13.36
N ARG A 407 7.99 14.12 12.67
CA ARG A 407 8.61 15.25 11.94
C ARG A 407 8.53 15.04 10.43
N GLY A 408 7.30 14.89 9.94
CA GLY A 408 7.05 14.67 8.52
C GLY A 408 7.12 15.96 7.70
N ASN A 409 7.45 15.82 6.41
CA ASN A 409 7.37 16.89 5.43
C ASN A 409 6.01 16.82 4.70
N PHE A 410 5.11 17.72 5.07
CA PHE A 410 3.76 17.81 4.51
C PHE A 410 3.59 18.95 3.50
N ASP A 411 4.68 19.60 3.10
CA ASP A 411 4.61 20.71 2.17
C ASP A 411 4.02 20.24 0.83
N VAL A 412 3.06 21.03 0.34
CA VAL A 412 2.37 20.82 -0.93
C VAL A 412 3.30 21.30 -2.05
N ASP A 413 4.44 20.65 -2.25
CA ASP A 413 5.21 20.90 -3.48
C ASP A 413 4.54 20.12 -4.61
N TYR A 414 3.67 20.80 -5.35
CA TYR A 414 2.84 20.16 -6.36
C TYR A 414 3.69 19.61 -7.50
N MET A 415 4.83 20.23 -7.82
CA MET A 415 5.77 19.80 -8.88
C MET A 415 7.09 20.60 -8.75
N PRO A 416 8.14 20.08 -8.10
CA PRO A 416 9.45 20.75 -8.06
C PRO A 416 9.95 21.10 -9.48
N GLU A 417 9.74 20.21 -10.44
CA GLU A 417 10.13 20.41 -11.85
C GLU A 417 9.45 21.62 -12.54
N VAL A 418 8.31 22.11 -12.02
CA VAL A 418 7.57 23.26 -12.56
C VAL A 418 7.73 24.51 -11.69
N SER A 419 7.78 24.34 -10.37
CA SER A 419 7.94 25.45 -9.42
C SER A 419 9.38 25.96 -9.36
N LEU A 420 10.38 25.08 -9.47
CA LEU A 420 11.80 25.47 -9.42
C LEU A 420 12.21 26.40 -10.57
N PRO A 421 11.87 26.14 -11.86
CA PRO A 421 12.15 27.10 -12.93
C PRO A 421 11.49 28.46 -12.69
N THR A 422 10.29 28.47 -12.11
CA THR A 422 9.55 29.70 -11.79
C THR A 422 10.23 30.49 -10.67
N LEU A 423 10.64 29.82 -9.59
CA LEU A 423 11.37 30.44 -8.47
C LEU A 423 12.73 30.99 -8.92
N VAL A 424 13.47 30.23 -9.73
CA VAL A 424 14.71 30.70 -10.34
C VAL A 424 14.45 31.93 -11.22
N SER A 425 13.37 31.93 -12.02
CA SER A 425 12.98 33.09 -12.82
C SER A 425 12.63 34.31 -11.96
N MET A 426 11.94 34.13 -10.83
CA MET A 426 11.60 35.21 -9.90
C MET A 426 12.85 35.80 -9.23
N ALA A 427 13.80 34.95 -8.84
CA ALA A 427 15.08 35.39 -8.28
C ALA A 427 15.92 36.14 -9.32
N ASN A 428 15.98 35.64 -10.56
CA ASN A 428 16.66 36.31 -11.67
C ASN A 428 16.00 37.66 -12.03
N ALA A 429 14.67 37.76 -11.86
CA ALA A 429 13.93 39.01 -12.03
C ALA A 429 14.04 39.97 -10.83
N GLY A 430 14.76 39.59 -9.76
CA GLY A 430 14.93 40.39 -8.55
C GLY A 430 13.66 40.49 -7.69
N MET A 431 12.67 39.61 -7.88
CA MET A 431 11.43 39.59 -7.09
C MET A 431 11.60 38.90 -5.74
N ILE A 432 12.60 38.02 -5.60
CA ILE A 432 13.00 37.36 -4.35
C ILE A 432 14.53 37.38 -4.25
N SER A 433 15.08 37.36 -3.04
CA SER A 433 16.53 37.33 -2.83
C SER A 433 17.12 35.94 -3.13
N LYS A 434 18.44 35.88 -3.37
CA LYS A 434 19.15 34.60 -3.54
C LYS A 434 19.13 33.74 -2.27
N GLU A 435 19.11 34.38 -1.10
CA GLU A 435 18.95 33.73 0.20
C GLU A 435 17.57 33.09 0.33
N THR A 436 16.50 33.82 0.01
CA THR A 436 15.15 33.25 0.01
C THR A 436 15.01 32.10 -0.99
N LEU A 437 15.65 32.22 -2.17
CA LEU A 437 15.71 31.10 -3.11
C LEU A 437 16.44 29.90 -2.50
N PHE A 438 17.59 30.09 -1.85
CA PHE A 438 18.37 29.03 -1.21
C PHE A 438 17.56 28.30 -0.12
N THR A 439 16.92 29.04 0.79
CA THR A 439 16.05 28.46 1.82
C THR A 439 14.87 27.68 1.22
N GLU A 440 14.27 28.20 0.15
CA GLU A 440 13.21 27.46 -0.58
C GLU A 440 13.76 26.18 -1.22
N MET A 441 14.98 26.21 -1.77
CA MET A 441 15.64 25.01 -2.31
C MET A 441 15.92 23.97 -1.22
N GLN A 442 16.30 24.40 -0.01
CA GLN A 442 16.50 23.52 1.14
C GLN A 442 15.19 22.90 1.63
N ARG A 443 14.16 23.71 1.83
CA ARG A 443 12.82 23.23 2.21
C ARG A 443 12.28 22.19 1.22
N ARG A 444 12.64 22.31 -0.05
CA ARG A 444 12.25 21.41 -1.14
C ARG A 444 13.19 20.20 -1.32
N GLY A 445 14.22 20.06 -0.47
CA GLY A 445 15.18 18.96 -0.51
C GLY A 445 16.09 18.97 -1.73
N VAL A 446 16.18 20.08 -2.47
CA VAL A 446 17.12 20.25 -3.60
C VAL A 446 18.53 20.51 -3.08
N ILE A 447 18.63 21.22 -1.96
CA ILE A 447 19.86 21.47 -1.22
C ILE A 447 19.68 20.84 0.16
N SER A 448 20.74 20.20 0.69
CA SER A 448 20.69 19.65 2.05
C SER A 448 20.45 20.77 3.09
N ASP A 449 19.70 20.46 4.13
CA ASP A 449 19.49 21.34 5.29
C ASP A 449 20.79 21.56 6.09
N GLU A 450 21.78 20.69 5.92
CA GLU A 450 23.13 20.85 6.47
C GLU A 450 23.92 22.04 5.89
N TYR A 451 23.53 22.58 4.73
CA TYR A 451 24.23 23.73 4.14
C TYR A 451 23.75 25.06 4.73
N ASP A 452 24.69 25.92 5.11
CA ASP A 452 24.37 27.26 5.58
C ASP A 452 24.49 28.30 4.44
N TRP A 453 23.59 29.29 4.46
CA TRP A 453 23.58 30.34 3.43
C TRP A 453 24.84 31.22 3.46
N GLU A 454 25.37 31.57 4.63
CA GLU A 454 26.58 32.39 4.74
C GLU A 454 27.78 31.65 4.16
N GLU A 455 27.91 30.35 4.44
CA GLU A 455 28.97 29.51 3.88
C GLU A 455 28.84 29.36 2.36
N GLU A 456 27.62 29.16 1.86
CA GLU A 456 27.39 29.00 0.43
C GLU A 456 27.60 30.31 -0.34
N LEU A 457 27.19 31.44 0.23
CA LEU A 457 27.46 32.77 -0.31
C LEU A 457 28.97 33.02 -0.42
N ALA A 458 29.74 32.68 0.61
CA ALA A 458 31.19 32.80 0.58
C ALA A 458 31.84 31.96 -0.53
N LYS A 459 31.33 30.74 -0.79
CA LYS A 459 31.78 29.92 -1.92
C LYS A 459 31.43 30.53 -3.28
N ILE A 460 30.23 31.10 -3.41
CA ILE A 460 29.78 31.78 -4.63
C ILE A 460 30.66 33.00 -4.93
N GLU A 461 30.98 33.80 -3.91
CA GLU A 461 31.88 34.96 -4.07
C GLU A 461 33.31 34.53 -4.42
N ALA A 462 33.78 33.40 -3.87
CA ALA A 462 35.09 32.83 -4.18
C ALA A 462 35.20 32.26 -5.61
N GLN A 463 34.09 31.94 -6.28
CA GLN A 463 34.10 31.45 -7.67
C GLN A 463 34.49 32.54 -8.69
N GLY A 464 34.52 33.82 -8.30
CA GLY A 464 34.87 34.94 -9.17
C GLY A 464 33.80 35.24 -10.24
N PRO A 465 33.91 36.37 -10.97
CA PRO A 465 32.93 36.73 -12.00
C PRO A 465 32.96 35.75 -13.17
N ALA A 466 31.79 35.51 -13.77
CA ALA A 466 31.67 34.68 -14.96
C ALA A 466 32.57 35.21 -16.09
N LEU A 467 33.29 34.31 -16.76
CA LEU A 467 34.13 34.62 -17.93
C LEU A 467 33.28 35.33 -19.01
N GLY A 468 33.41 36.66 -19.11
CA GLY A 468 32.74 37.46 -20.13
C GLY A 468 32.07 38.76 -19.65
N THR A 469 32.00 39.04 -18.35
CA THR A 469 31.54 40.35 -17.84
C THR A 469 32.73 41.18 -17.37
N LEU A 470 33.30 41.97 -18.28
CA LEU A 470 34.08 43.18 -18.01
C LEU A 470 33.54 44.32 -18.87
#